data_AF-A0A2J6PNW0-F1
#
_entry.id   AF-A0A2J6PNW0-F1
#
_cell.length_a   1.000
_cell.length_b   1.000
_cell.length_c   1.000
_cell.angle_alpha   90.00
_cell.angle_beta   90.00
_cell.angle_gamma   90.00
#
_symmetry.space_group_name_H-M   'P 1'
#
loop_
_entity.id
_entity.type
_entity.pdbx_description
1 polymer ?
#
loop_
_entity_poly.entity_id
_entity_poly.type
_entity_poly.pdbx_seq_one_letter_code
_entity_poly.pdbx_strand_id
1 'polypeptide(L)'
;MTLIPADTKDAKGPQGPSMPTMNFYPNPILEPEVNAHDLPPYTETDTSPQNREVPPRQAPAPIPNQKVPESNSISANSEVHITEPLHVLGSVKSASNIQLSNDVVVDGKVSASDYVKLSNRVIVHDKVESSSNIILFDGVKVVGKLQASGSIELRNGVSVDDKVKASGSVIMYGGELGVKVVGKVYASGSVEISGNVQIAGDIYTSGHVKISPSGIGGVYLGGKIKSSGGVNVEGELTVEDHLVLSGGLTINGQLHCKGDLEVNGNVYMTPGSQLTVSGKRTIHGSMKELTP
;
A
#
# COMPACT_ATOMS: atom_id res chain seq x y z
N MET A 1 64.75 36.81 -3.22
CA MET A 1 64.63 35.54 -2.45
C MET A 1 63.14 35.33 -2.26
N THR A 2 62.51 34.30 -2.81
CA THR A 2 62.83 32.88 -2.62
C THR A 2 62.39 32.07 -3.85
N LEU A 3 63.12 30.98 -4.07
CA LEU A 3 63.20 30.14 -5.26
C LEU A 3 62.01 29.15 -5.37
N ILE A 4 61.64 28.87 -6.63
CA ILE A 4 60.91 27.66 -7.06
C ILE A 4 61.93 26.51 -7.13
N PRO A 5 61.52 25.26 -6.89
CA PRO A 5 61.63 24.30 -7.99
C PRO A 5 60.37 23.43 -8.17
N ALA A 6 60.12 23.12 -9.44
CA ALA A 6 59.35 21.98 -9.91
C ALA A 6 60.08 20.67 -9.56
N ASP A 7 59.38 19.56 -9.31
CA ASP A 7 59.23 18.49 -10.30
C ASP A 7 58.38 17.32 -9.78
N THR A 8 57.83 16.62 -10.76
CA THR A 8 57.09 15.37 -10.81
C THR A 8 57.70 14.16 -10.08
N LYS A 9 56.85 13.24 -9.58
CA LYS A 9 56.91 11.80 -9.88
C LYS A 9 55.85 10.95 -9.17
N ASP A 10 55.51 9.88 -9.86
CA ASP A 10 54.49 8.86 -9.65
C ASP A 10 54.49 8.14 -8.29
N ALA A 11 53.30 7.79 -7.82
CA ALA A 11 53.10 6.59 -7.00
C ALA A 11 51.77 5.91 -7.41
N LYS A 12 51.89 4.86 -8.23
CA LYS A 12 50.84 3.88 -8.51
C LYS A 12 50.41 3.20 -7.21
N GLY A 13 49.14 3.34 -6.85
CA GLY A 13 48.47 2.46 -5.89
C GLY A 13 48.04 1.13 -6.54
N PRO A 14 47.90 0.04 -5.77
CA PRO A 14 47.84 -1.32 -6.27
C PRO A 14 46.54 -1.66 -7.02
N GLN A 15 46.69 -2.39 -8.12
CA GLN A 15 45.63 -3.04 -8.88
C GLN A 15 44.93 -4.08 -8.00
N GLY A 16 43.65 -3.86 -7.70
CA GLY A 16 42.77 -4.89 -7.15
C GLY A 16 42.41 -5.93 -8.21
N PRO A 17 42.11 -7.18 -7.83
CA PRO A 17 41.82 -8.25 -8.78
C PRO A 17 40.53 -7.96 -9.55
N SER A 18 40.62 -8.11 -10.88
CA SER A 18 39.54 -8.01 -11.84
C SER A 18 38.42 -9.02 -11.53
N MET A 19 37.20 -8.53 -11.31
CA MET A 19 36.01 -9.39 -11.21
C MET A 19 35.63 -9.95 -12.59
N PRO A 20 35.31 -11.24 -12.71
CA PRO A 20 34.79 -11.82 -13.94
C PRO A 20 33.36 -11.33 -14.22
N THR A 21 33.12 -10.87 -15.43
CA THR A 21 31.81 -10.51 -15.96
C THR A 21 30.92 -11.76 -16.06
N MET A 22 29.83 -11.83 -15.30
CA MET A 22 28.80 -12.86 -15.49
C MET A 22 27.92 -12.50 -16.70
N ASN A 23 28.09 -13.24 -17.79
CA ASN A 23 27.15 -13.28 -18.91
C ASN A 23 25.88 -14.06 -18.49
N PHE A 24 24.74 -13.38 -18.42
CA PHE A 24 23.42 -14.00 -18.22
C PHE A 24 22.75 -14.30 -19.56
N TYR A 25 23.27 -15.26 -20.33
CA TYR A 25 22.54 -15.94 -21.41
C TYR A 25 23.14 -17.34 -21.62
N PRO A 26 22.39 -18.44 -21.48
CA PRO A 26 22.84 -19.73 -21.98
C PRO A 26 22.76 -19.75 -23.51
N ASN A 27 23.86 -20.12 -24.17
CA ASN A 27 23.92 -20.37 -25.61
C ASN A 27 22.93 -21.50 -26.00
N PRO A 28 22.26 -21.40 -27.15
CA PRO A 28 21.36 -22.45 -27.64
C PRO A 28 22.15 -23.71 -28.01
N ILE A 29 21.60 -24.88 -27.64
CA ILE A 29 22.11 -26.19 -28.03
C ILE A 29 21.89 -26.35 -29.53
N LEU A 30 22.98 -26.50 -30.29
CA LEU A 30 22.97 -26.90 -31.69
C LEU A 30 22.66 -28.41 -31.76
N GLU A 31 21.51 -28.78 -32.34
CA GLU A 31 21.24 -30.16 -32.77
C GLU A 31 22.07 -30.47 -34.03
N PRO A 32 22.61 -31.69 -34.19
CA PRO A 32 23.42 -32.04 -35.35
C PRO A 32 22.57 -32.20 -36.62
N GLU A 33 23.03 -31.58 -37.71
CA GLU A 33 22.47 -31.72 -39.07
C GLU A 33 22.45 -33.19 -39.51
N VAL A 34 21.26 -33.70 -39.86
CA VAL A 34 21.13 -35.02 -40.50
C VAL A 34 21.38 -34.85 -41.99
N ASN A 35 22.49 -35.43 -42.45
CA ASN A 35 22.97 -35.40 -43.83
C ASN A 35 22.02 -36.18 -44.76
N ALA A 36 21.62 -35.56 -45.88
CA ALA A 36 20.49 -35.96 -46.72
C ALA A 36 20.77 -37.08 -47.75
N HIS A 37 21.57 -38.10 -47.42
CA HIS A 37 22.03 -39.07 -48.44
C HIS A 37 21.86 -40.57 -48.16
N ASP A 38 21.12 -40.99 -47.14
CA ASP A 38 20.76 -42.41 -46.95
C ASP A 38 19.24 -42.63 -46.81
N LEU A 39 18.50 -42.37 -47.89
CA LEU A 39 17.13 -42.87 -48.03
C LEU A 39 17.13 -44.07 -49.00
N PRO A 40 16.58 -45.24 -48.62
CA PRO A 40 16.35 -46.35 -49.55
C PRO A 40 15.32 -45.96 -50.63
N PRO A 41 15.32 -46.63 -51.80
CA PRO A 41 14.56 -46.18 -52.96
C PRO A 41 13.04 -46.27 -52.73
N TYR A 42 12.34 -45.18 -52.98
CA TYR A 42 10.88 -45.13 -52.95
C TYR A 42 10.29 -46.05 -54.02
N THR A 43 9.41 -46.96 -53.62
CA THR A 43 8.41 -47.56 -54.50
C THR A 43 7.07 -46.92 -54.16
N GLU A 44 6.50 -46.15 -55.08
CA GLU A 44 5.12 -45.67 -54.98
C GLU A 44 4.19 -46.89 -55.12
N THR A 45 3.58 -47.30 -54.02
CA THR A 45 2.34 -48.06 -54.05
C THR A 45 1.31 -47.37 -53.17
N ASP A 46 0.40 -46.71 -53.86
CA ASP A 46 -0.85 -46.17 -53.36
C ASP A 46 -1.68 -47.29 -52.71
N THR A 47 -2.08 -47.11 -51.44
CA THR A 47 -3.42 -47.49 -50.93
C THR A 47 -3.59 -47.11 -49.45
N SER A 48 -4.48 -46.13 -49.24
CA SER A 48 -5.32 -45.89 -48.03
C SER A 48 -4.68 -45.28 -46.77
N PRO A 49 -5.16 -44.10 -46.29
CA PRO A 49 -4.78 -43.56 -45.00
C PRO A 49 -5.46 -44.37 -43.89
N GLN A 50 -4.73 -45.28 -43.24
CA GLN A 50 -5.14 -45.79 -41.93
C GLN A 50 -5.00 -44.65 -40.92
N ASN A 51 -6.16 -44.21 -40.43
CA ASN A 51 -6.35 -43.27 -39.35
C ASN A 51 -5.63 -43.78 -38.09
N ARG A 52 -4.35 -43.41 -37.90
CA ARG A 52 -3.66 -43.60 -36.62
C ARG A 52 -4.20 -42.53 -35.68
N GLU A 53 -5.30 -42.84 -35.00
CA GLU A 53 -5.80 -42.02 -33.89
C GLU A 53 -4.67 -41.81 -32.89
N VAL A 54 -4.18 -40.57 -32.81
CA VAL A 54 -3.38 -40.13 -31.67
C VAL A 54 -4.30 -40.25 -30.46
N PRO A 55 -3.95 -41.01 -29.41
CA PRO A 55 -4.78 -41.07 -28.22
C PRO A 55 -5.00 -39.64 -27.74
N PRO A 56 -6.23 -39.25 -27.37
CA PRO A 56 -6.49 -37.90 -26.90
C PRO A 56 -5.52 -37.60 -25.75
N ARG A 57 -4.81 -36.46 -25.83
CA ARG A 57 -4.05 -35.95 -24.68
C ARG A 57 -5.04 -35.89 -23.53
N GLN A 58 -4.89 -36.77 -22.53
CA GLN A 58 -5.63 -36.63 -21.30
C GLN A 58 -5.33 -35.23 -20.77
N ALA A 59 -6.37 -34.45 -20.52
CA ALA A 59 -6.22 -33.21 -19.78
C ALA A 59 -5.43 -33.56 -18.50
N PRO A 60 -4.41 -32.76 -18.12
CA PRO A 60 -3.74 -32.97 -16.85
C PRO A 60 -4.80 -33.12 -15.77
N ALA A 61 -4.66 -34.16 -14.95
CA ALA A 61 -5.62 -34.44 -13.88
C ALA A 61 -5.88 -33.13 -13.11
N PRO A 62 -7.13 -32.83 -12.72
CA PRO A 62 -7.42 -31.67 -11.89
C PRO A 62 -6.46 -31.69 -10.71
N ILE A 63 -5.69 -30.61 -10.54
CA ILE A 63 -4.83 -30.45 -9.36
C ILE A 63 -5.76 -30.65 -8.16
N PRO A 64 -5.47 -31.58 -7.24
CA PRO A 64 -6.33 -31.80 -6.09
C PRO A 64 -6.58 -30.45 -5.43
N ASN A 65 -7.85 -30.15 -5.17
CA ASN A 65 -8.27 -28.93 -4.47
C ASN A 65 -7.65 -29.00 -3.07
N GLN A 66 -6.40 -28.53 -2.91
CA GLN A 66 -5.68 -28.62 -1.65
C GLN A 66 -6.44 -27.74 -0.66
N LYS A 67 -7.08 -28.39 0.31
CA LYS A 67 -7.78 -27.69 1.39
C LYS A 67 -6.75 -26.79 2.09
N VAL A 68 -7.04 -25.50 2.19
CA VAL A 68 -6.19 -24.54 2.91
C VAL A 68 -5.97 -25.09 4.33
N PRO A 69 -4.73 -25.12 4.85
CA PRO A 69 -4.46 -25.55 6.21
C PRO A 69 -5.29 -24.73 7.20
N GLU A 70 -5.82 -25.39 8.22
CA GLU A 70 -6.61 -24.77 9.27
C GLU A 70 -5.87 -24.87 10.61
N SER A 71 -5.99 -23.83 11.44
CA SER A 71 -5.54 -23.81 12.82
C SER A 71 -6.65 -23.28 13.73
N ASN A 72 -6.66 -23.71 14.98
CA ASN A 72 -7.45 -23.09 16.02
C ASN A 72 -6.83 -21.72 16.40
N SER A 73 -7.12 -21.20 17.60
CA SER A 73 -6.45 -19.98 18.07
C SER A 73 -4.94 -20.19 18.22
N ILE A 74 -4.17 -19.18 17.84
CA ILE A 74 -2.70 -19.14 18.00
C ILE A 74 -2.39 -18.16 19.13
N SER A 75 -1.58 -18.60 20.09
CA SER A 75 -1.09 -17.76 21.19
C SER A 75 0.38 -18.04 21.43
N ALA A 76 1.22 -17.00 21.37
CA ALA A 76 2.66 -17.12 21.59
C ALA A 76 3.20 -16.02 22.51
N ASN A 77 4.21 -16.35 23.31
CA ASN A 77 4.98 -15.35 24.06
C ASN A 77 6.06 -14.66 23.22
N SER A 78 6.37 -15.24 22.06
CA SER A 78 7.30 -14.72 21.06
C SER A 78 6.54 -14.21 19.83
N GLU A 79 7.28 -13.70 18.85
CA GLU A 79 6.76 -13.32 17.55
C GLU A 79 5.95 -14.46 16.89
N VAL A 80 4.83 -14.09 16.26
CA VAL A 80 4.06 -14.95 15.37
C VAL A 80 4.32 -14.49 13.94
N HIS A 81 4.90 -15.37 13.13
CA HIS A 81 5.22 -15.10 11.73
C HIS A 81 4.59 -16.20 10.86
N ILE A 82 3.61 -15.83 10.04
CA ILE A 82 2.87 -16.74 9.17
C ILE A 82 2.89 -16.15 7.76
N THR A 83 3.54 -16.82 6.82
CA THR A 83 3.78 -16.34 5.45
C THR A 83 3.19 -17.23 4.38
N GLU A 84 2.51 -18.31 4.78
CA GLU A 84 1.91 -19.27 3.88
C GLU A 84 0.39 -19.27 4.10
N PRO A 85 -0.39 -19.70 3.09
CA PRO A 85 -1.84 -19.77 3.21
C PRO A 85 -2.27 -20.53 4.46
N LEU A 86 -3.09 -19.90 5.29
CA LEU A 86 -3.57 -20.46 6.55
C LEU A 86 -4.91 -19.86 6.94
N HIS A 87 -5.86 -20.70 7.35
CA HIS A 87 -7.10 -20.26 7.97
C HIS A 87 -7.05 -20.49 9.48
N VAL A 88 -7.04 -19.41 10.25
CA VAL A 88 -7.10 -19.42 11.71
C VAL A 88 -8.55 -19.23 12.14
N LEU A 89 -9.18 -20.29 12.65
CA LEU A 89 -10.58 -20.31 13.10
C LEU A 89 -10.83 -19.47 14.36
N GLY A 90 -9.75 -19.04 15.03
CA GLY A 90 -9.79 -18.30 16.27
C GLY A 90 -8.96 -17.02 16.25
N SER A 91 -8.51 -16.58 17.43
CA SER A 91 -7.67 -15.39 17.55
C SER A 91 -6.19 -15.71 17.32
N VAL A 92 -5.44 -14.73 16.83
CA VAL A 92 -3.96 -14.74 16.83
C VAL A 92 -3.47 -13.73 17.87
N LYS A 93 -2.74 -14.20 18.88
CA LYS A 93 -2.20 -13.38 19.96
C LYS A 93 -0.70 -13.58 20.11
N SER A 94 0.05 -12.49 20.24
CA SER A 94 1.48 -12.52 20.53
C SER A 94 1.82 -11.52 21.64
N ALA A 95 2.68 -11.93 22.58
CA ALA A 95 3.33 -11.01 23.52
C ALA A 95 4.50 -10.22 22.89
N SER A 96 4.72 -10.38 21.59
CA SER A 96 5.68 -9.66 20.75
C SER A 96 4.96 -9.24 19.46
N ASN A 97 5.61 -9.37 18.30
CA ASN A 97 5.10 -8.94 17.00
C ASN A 97 4.16 -9.98 16.39
N ILE A 98 3.27 -9.51 15.50
CA ILE A 98 2.53 -10.38 14.58
C ILE A 98 2.84 -9.96 13.15
N GLN A 99 3.33 -10.89 12.34
CA GLN A 99 3.50 -10.75 10.90
C GLN A 99 2.68 -11.83 10.18
N LEU A 100 1.62 -11.44 9.49
CA LEU A 100 0.81 -12.35 8.67
C LEU A 100 0.89 -11.92 7.21
N SER A 101 1.14 -12.87 6.31
CA SER A 101 1.14 -12.59 4.88
C SER A 101 0.78 -13.79 4.03
N ASN A 102 0.37 -13.50 2.79
CA ASN A 102 0.08 -14.47 1.72
C ASN A 102 -1.10 -15.38 2.06
N ASP A 103 -2.33 -14.88 1.81
CA ASP A 103 -3.57 -15.67 1.90
C ASP A 103 -3.87 -16.21 3.30
N VAL A 104 -3.61 -15.40 4.33
CA VAL A 104 -3.98 -15.73 5.71
C VAL A 104 -5.36 -15.17 6.04
N VAL A 105 -6.25 -16.02 6.52
CA VAL A 105 -7.57 -15.66 7.03
C VAL A 105 -7.62 -15.87 8.53
N VAL A 106 -8.05 -14.88 9.29
CA VAL A 106 -8.25 -14.96 10.74
C VAL A 106 -9.69 -14.63 11.07
N ASP A 107 -10.45 -15.60 11.60
CA ASP A 107 -11.85 -15.40 11.97
C ASP A 107 -12.01 -14.59 13.26
N GLY A 108 -11.01 -14.64 14.14
CA GLY A 108 -10.99 -13.90 15.39
C GLY A 108 -10.13 -12.64 15.38
N LYS A 109 -9.88 -12.13 16.58
CA LYS A 109 -9.00 -10.99 16.83
C LYS A 109 -7.55 -11.30 16.48
N VAL A 110 -6.84 -10.31 15.91
CA VAL A 110 -5.37 -10.25 15.89
C VAL A 110 -4.88 -9.26 16.97
N SER A 111 -3.97 -9.68 17.86
CA SER A 111 -3.48 -8.87 18.99
C SER A 111 -1.99 -9.03 19.25
N ALA A 112 -1.21 -7.96 19.12
CA ALA A 112 0.21 -7.93 19.43
C ALA A 112 0.52 -6.98 20.61
N SER A 113 1.46 -7.36 21.47
CA SER A 113 2.01 -6.46 22.51
C SER A 113 3.13 -5.55 21.99
N ASP A 114 3.64 -5.79 20.78
CA ASP A 114 4.46 -4.82 20.04
C ASP A 114 3.71 -4.44 18.75
N TYR A 115 4.25 -4.66 17.56
CA TYR A 115 3.62 -4.24 16.30
C TYR A 115 2.83 -5.34 15.58
N VAL A 116 1.91 -4.93 14.70
CA VAL A 116 1.23 -5.83 13.75
C VAL A 116 1.57 -5.40 12.32
N LYS A 117 1.99 -6.35 11.49
CA LYS A 117 2.18 -6.19 10.05
C LYS A 117 1.36 -7.23 9.30
N LEU A 118 0.42 -6.80 8.47
CA LEU A 118 -0.38 -7.69 7.62
C LEU A 118 -0.16 -7.33 6.16
N SER A 119 0.00 -8.31 5.29
CA SER A 119 0.16 -8.04 3.85
C SER A 119 -0.24 -9.15 2.91
N ASN A 120 -0.40 -8.86 1.63
CA ASN A 120 -0.61 -9.86 0.57
C ASN A 120 -1.85 -10.74 0.85
N ARG A 121 -3.04 -10.16 0.70
CA ARG A 121 -4.34 -10.90 0.81
C ARG A 121 -4.60 -11.47 2.21
N VAL A 122 -4.38 -10.67 3.26
CA VAL A 122 -4.76 -11.05 4.62
C VAL A 122 -6.17 -10.55 4.95
N ILE A 123 -7.01 -11.42 5.50
CA ILE A 123 -8.36 -11.08 5.94
C ILE A 123 -8.48 -11.32 7.44
N VAL A 124 -8.91 -10.30 8.18
CA VAL A 124 -9.26 -10.41 9.61
C VAL A 124 -10.73 -10.09 9.78
N HIS A 125 -11.53 -11.06 10.24
CA HIS A 125 -12.98 -10.91 10.40
C HIS A 125 -13.41 -10.19 11.68
N ASP A 126 -12.47 -9.94 12.60
CA ASP A 126 -12.70 -9.16 13.82
C ASP A 126 -11.70 -7.99 13.88
N LYS A 127 -11.35 -7.54 15.09
CA LYS A 127 -10.45 -6.42 15.35
C LYS A 127 -8.97 -6.79 15.23
N VAL A 128 -8.18 -5.80 14.83
CA VAL A 128 -6.72 -5.83 14.88
C VAL A 128 -6.25 -4.79 15.90
N GLU A 129 -5.50 -5.24 16.91
CA GLU A 129 -5.00 -4.39 17.99
C GLU A 129 -3.49 -4.55 18.19
N SER A 130 -2.81 -3.43 18.42
CA SER A 130 -1.36 -3.35 18.62
C SER A 130 -1.04 -2.37 19.74
N SER A 131 -0.14 -2.75 20.65
CA SER A 131 0.41 -1.84 21.66
C SER A 131 1.51 -0.91 21.10
N SER A 132 1.91 -1.10 19.84
CA SER A 132 2.83 -0.26 19.09
C SER A 132 2.15 0.17 17.79
N ASN A 133 2.85 0.07 16.66
CA ASN A 133 2.34 0.46 15.34
C ASN A 133 1.53 -0.67 14.67
N ILE A 134 0.70 -0.30 13.68
CA ILE A 134 0.10 -1.24 12.74
C ILE A 134 0.42 -0.82 11.30
N ILE A 135 0.88 -1.77 10.48
CA ILE A 135 1.18 -1.56 9.07
C ILE A 135 0.40 -2.59 8.24
N LEU A 136 -0.53 -2.13 7.40
CA LEU A 136 -1.31 -2.99 6.51
C LEU A 136 -1.06 -2.60 5.05
N PHE A 137 -0.80 -3.58 4.18
CA PHE A 137 -0.57 -3.28 2.77
C PHE A 137 -0.87 -4.44 1.81
N ASP A 138 -1.11 -4.14 0.53
CA ASP A 138 -1.25 -5.12 -0.55
C ASP A 138 -2.39 -6.13 -0.32
N GLY A 139 -3.62 -5.62 -0.29
CA GLY A 139 -4.82 -6.47 -0.27
C GLY A 139 -5.26 -6.94 1.13
N VAL A 140 -5.12 -6.10 2.16
CA VAL A 140 -5.56 -6.45 3.52
C VAL A 140 -7.00 -5.99 3.75
N LYS A 141 -7.83 -6.88 4.29
CA LYS A 141 -9.19 -6.55 4.75
C LYS A 141 -9.32 -6.76 6.26
N VAL A 142 -9.77 -5.72 6.97
CA VAL A 142 -10.16 -5.80 8.38
C VAL A 142 -11.65 -5.47 8.51
N VAL A 143 -12.44 -6.47 8.86
CA VAL A 143 -13.90 -6.29 9.04
C VAL A 143 -14.20 -5.51 10.32
N GLY A 144 -13.41 -5.74 11.37
CA GLY A 144 -13.57 -5.06 12.65
C GLY A 144 -12.79 -3.75 12.76
N LYS A 145 -12.53 -3.39 14.02
CA LYS A 145 -11.80 -2.16 14.40
C LYS A 145 -10.31 -2.33 14.18
N LEU A 146 -9.64 -1.26 13.76
CA LEU A 146 -8.20 -1.17 13.69
C LEU A 146 -7.69 -0.21 14.76
N GLN A 147 -6.94 -0.69 15.76
CA GLN A 147 -6.50 0.14 16.89
C GLN A 147 -5.02 -0.03 17.25
N ALA A 148 -4.29 1.07 17.31
CA ALA A 148 -2.88 1.11 17.68
C ALA A 148 -2.64 2.12 18.80
N SER A 149 -1.81 1.73 19.77
CA SER A 149 -1.23 2.69 20.74
C SER A 149 -0.12 3.55 20.11
N GLY A 150 0.44 3.13 18.97
CA GLY A 150 1.31 3.92 18.11
C GLY A 150 0.57 4.47 16.89
N SER A 151 1.29 4.50 15.77
CA SER A 151 0.79 4.96 14.47
C SER A 151 0.14 3.82 13.66
N ILE A 152 -0.70 4.19 12.70
CA ILE A 152 -1.31 3.25 11.74
C ILE A 152 -0.93 3.68 10.32
N GLU A 153 -0.43 2.74 9.53
CA GLU A 153 -0.11 2.91 8.10
C GLU A 153 -0.97 1.94 7.27
N LEU A 154 -1.73 2.47 6.31
CA LEU A 154 -2.58 1.71 5.39
C LEU A 154 -2.16 2.00 3.95
N ARG A 155 -1.85 0.96 3.17
CA ARG A 155 -1.29 1.13 1.83
C ARG A 155 -1.86 0.18 0.79
N ASN A 156 -2.11 0.68 -0.40
CA ASN A 156 -2.31 -0.15 -1.60
C ASN A 156 -3.22 -1.38 -1.41
N GLY A 157 -4.53 -1.17 -1.41
CA GLY A 157 -5.52 -2.24 -1.34
C GLY A 157 -5.91 -2.61 0.09
N VAL A 158 -6.01 -1.63 0.98
CA VAL A 158 -6.48 -1.86 2.36
C VAL A 158 -7.94 -1.45 2.50
N SER A 159 -8.76 -2.31 3.09
CA SER A 159 -10.15 -2.00 3.48
C SER A 159 -10.34 -2.21 4.98
N VAL A 160 -10.92 -1.22 5.66
CA VAL A 160 -11.35 -1.31 7.06
C VAL A 160 -12.85 -0.99 7.14
N ASP A 161 -13.66 -1.95 7.57
CA ASP A 161 -15.12 -1.83 7.53
C ASP A 161 -15.69 -1.13 8.79
N ASP A 162 -14.90 -0.95 9.85
CA ASP A 162 -15.23 -0.15 11.05
C ASP A 162 -14.23 1.01 11.22
N LYS A 163 -14.00 1.48 12.46
CA LYS A 163 -13.14 2.61 12.78
C LYS A 163 -11.65 2.27 12.79
N VAL A 164 -10.85 3.29 12.48
CA VAL A 164 -9.39 3.33 12.66
C VAL A 164 -9.08 4.27 13.83
N LYS A 165 -8.33 3.79 14.83
CA LYS A 165 -7.92 4.59 15.99
C LYS A 165 -6.42 4.44 16.27
N ALA A 166 -5.67 5.52 16.07
CA ALA A 166 -4.26 5.60 16.44
C ALA A 166 -4.07 6.59 17.60
N SER A 167 -3.25 6.21 18.59
CA SER A 167 -2.75 7.20 19.57
C SER A 167 -1.53 7.96 19.04
N GLY A 168 -0.97 7.54 17.90
CA GLY A 168 -0.05 8.30 17.05
C GLY A 168 -0.73 8.86 15.81
N SER A 169 0.02 8.88 14.70
CA SER A 169 -0.46 9.37 13.40
C SER A 169 -1.19 8.29 12.61
N VAL A 170 -2.02 8.71 11.66
CA VAL A 170 -2.60 7.81 10.64
C VAL A 170 -2.10 8.22 9.27
N ILE A 171 -1.48 7.29 8.55
CA ILE A 171 -0.97 7.49 7.19
C ILE A 171 -1.72 6.57 6.24
N MET A 172 -2.30 7.14 5.19
CA MET A 172 -3.05 6.40 4.17
C MET A 172 -2.48 6.73 2.79
N TYR A 173 -1.91 5.72 2.13
CA TYR A 173 -1.40 5.82 0.77
C TYR A 173 -2.17 4.86 -0.14
N GLY A 174 -3.07 5.41 -0.94
CA GLY A 174 -3.98 4.65 -1.80
C GLY A 174 -3.27 3.71 -2.77
N GLY A 175 -2.15 4.12 -3.36
CA GLY A 175 -1.52 3.36 -4.44
C GLY A 175 -2.51 3.07 -5.59
N GLU A 176 -2.33 1.95 -6.25
CA GLU A 176 -3.18 1.53 -7.39
C GLU A 176 -4.50 0.92 -6.92
N LEU A 177 -4.46 0.10 -5.87
CA LEU A 177 -5.63 -0.64 -5.36
C LEU A 177 -6.51 0.19 -4.42
N GLY A 178 -6.03 1.34 -3.97
CA GLY A 178 -6.74 2.28 -3.11
C GLY A 178 -6.71 1.92 -1.61
N VAL A 179 -7.15 2.85 -0.77
CA VAL A 179 -7.44 2.60 0.66
C VAL A 179 -8.89 3.00 0.93
N LYS A 180 -9.64 2.12 1.60
CA LYS A 180 -11.03 2.36 1.98
C LYS A 180 -11.22 2.22 3.48
N VAL A 181 -11.80 3.24 4.11
CA VAL A 181 -12.22 3.19 5.51
C VAL A 181 -13.70 3.55 5.58
N VAL A 182 -14.53 2.61 6.02
CA VAL A 182 -15.97 2.83 6.14
C VAL A 182 -16.29 3.61 7.42
N GLY A 183 -15.62 3.29 8.52
CA GLY A 183 -15.84 3.96 9.80
C GLY A 183 -15.11 5.29 9.93
N LYS A 184 -15.07 5.77 11.17
CA LYS A 184 -14.40 7.02 11.56
C LYS A 184 -12.89 6.80 11.72
N VAL A 185 -12.11 7.85 11.46
CA VAL A 185 -10.66 7.88 11.72
C VAL A 185 -10.39 8.79 12.91
N TYR A 186 -9.70 8.26 13.92
CA TYR A 186 -9.22 9.01 15.08
C TYR A 186 -7.70 8.93 15.15
N ALA A 187 -7.03 10.08 15.19
CA ALA A 187 -5.58 10.18 15.35
C ALA A 187 -5.23 11.21 16.42
N SER A 188 -4.49 10.83 17.46
CA SER A 188 -3.94 11.83 18.38
C SER A 188 -2.73 12.56 17.77
N GLY A 189 -2.09 11.97 16.76
CA GLY A 189 -1.12 12.62 15.89
C GLY A 189 -1.75 13.19 14.61
N SER A 190 -0.93 13.44 13.61
CA SER A 190 -1.37 13.95 12.30
C SER A 190 -2.07 12.88 11.45
N VAL A 191 -2.82 13.32 10.44
CA VAL A 191 -3.40 12.47 9.40
C VAL A 191 -2.80 12.86 8.05
N GLU A 192 -2.15 11.91 7.36
CA GLU A 192 -1.64 12.11 6.00
C GLU A 192 -2.38 11.17 5.03
N ILE A 193 -2.92 11.75 3.96
CA ILE A 193 -3.74 11.06 2.97
C ILE A 193 -3.18 11.34 1.58
N SER A 194 -2.86 10.30 0.84
CA SER A 194 -2.36 10.44 -0.53
C SER A 194 -2.79 9.31 -1.44
N GLY A 195 -2.86 9.58 -2.75
CA GLY A 195 -3.37 8.64 -3.76
C GLY A 195 -4.88 8.40 -3.68
N ASN A 196 -5.33 7.24 -4.18
CA ASN A 196 -6.74 6.84 -4.18
C ASN A 196 -7.22 6.44 -2.77
N VAL A 197 -7.86 7.35 -2.03
CA VAL A 197 -8.33 7.09 -0.66
C VAL A 197 -9.79 7.51 -0.50
N GLN A 198 -10.60 6.61 0.06
CA GLN A 198 -12.01 6.84 0.36
C GLN A 198 -12.28 6.64 1.85
N ILE A 199 -12.78 7.66 2.52
CA ILE A 199 -13.18 7.59 3.93
C ILE A 199 -14.63 8.04 4.03
N ALA A 200 -15.51 7.11 4.38
CA ALA A 200 -16.94 7.41 4.49
C ALA A 200 -17.29 8.10 5.81
N GLY A 201 -16.58 7.76 6.90
CA GLY A 201 -16.77 8.38 8.20
C GLY A 201 -16.02 9.69 8.41
N ASP A 202 -16.19 10.26 9.59
CA ASP A 202 -15.49 11.47 10.03
C ASP A 202 -14.00 11.22 10.28
N ILE A 203 -13.19 12.26 10.13
CA ILE A 203 -11.80 12.34 10.58
C ILE A 203 -11.70 13.28 11.78
N TYR A 204 -11.16 12.78 12.88
CA TYR A 204 -10.83 13.55 14.08
C TYR A 204 -9.33 13.46 14.34
N THR A 205 -8.65 14.60 14.36
CA THR A 205 -7.23 14.66 14.69
C THR A 205 -6.86 15.85 15.57
N SER A 206 -5.94 15.64 16.51
CA SER A 206 -5.28 16.73 17.23
C SER A 206 -4.04 17.28 16.55
N GLY A 207 -3.55 16.63 15.49
CA GLY A 207 -2.43 17.08 14.68
C GLY A 207 -2.86 17.84 13.43
N HIS A 208 -1.96 17.89 12.45
CA HIS A 208 -2.24 18.46 11.13
C HIS A 208 -2.90 17.42 10.22
N VAL A 209 -3.66 17.90 9.23
CA VAL A 209 -4.12 17.06 8.12
C VAL A 209 -3.38 17.48 6.85
N LYS A 210 -2.75 16.51 6.18
CA LYS A 210 -2.18 16.72 4.85
C LYS A 210 -2.89 15.80 3.86
N ILE A 211 -3.40 16.39 2.79
CA ILE A 211 -4.09 15.67 1.72
C ILE A 211 -3.38 15.99 0.41
N SER A 212 -2.84 14.95 -0.23
CA SER A 212 -2.09 15.03 -1.49
C SER A 212 -2.58 13.92 -2.43
N PRO A 213 -3.71 14.10 -3.14
CA PRO A 213 -4.14 13.21 -4.22
C PRO A 213 -3.05 13.24 -5.29
N SER A 214 -2.27 12.18 -5.39
CA SER A 214 -1.19 12.02 -6.36
C SER A 214 -1.28 10.63 -6.97
N GLY A 215 -1.15 10.52 -8.30
CA GLY A 215 -1.23 9.25 -9.01
C GLY A 215 -2.61 8.96 -9.61
N ILE A 216 -2.96 7.67 -9.74
CA ILE A 216 -4.24 7.21 -10.28
C ILE A 216 -5.29 7.23 -9.17
N GLY A 217 -6.35 8.03 -9.34
CA GLY A 217 -7.47 8.18 -8.38
C GLY A 217 -7.40 9.44 -7.53
N GLY A 218 -8.48 9.72 -6.78
CA GLY A 218 -8.64 10.92 -5.96
C GLY A 218 -8.87 10.61 -4.49
N VAL A 219 -8.92 11.66 -3.67
CA VAL A 219 -9.27 11.56 -2.25
C VAL A 219 -10.73 11.98 -2.05
N TYR A 220 -11.54 11.07 -1.51
CA TYR A 220 -12.95 11.31 -1.22
C TYR A 220 -13.24 11.15 0.28
N LEU A 221 -13.72 12.23 0.90
CA LEU A 221 -14.02 12.28 2.33
C LEU A 221 -15.53 12.56 2.51
N GLY A 222 -16.27 11.50 2.81
CA GLY A 222 -17.73 11.55 2.96
C GLY A 222 -18.19 12.14 4.30
N GLY A 223 -17.33 12.12 5.31
CA GLY A 223 -17.62 12.65 6.64
C GLY A 223 -16.99 14.01 6.92
N LYS A 224 -17.17 14.47 8.15
CA LYS A 224 -16.60 15.71 8.67
C LYS A 224 -15.10 15.58 8.90
N ILE A 225 -14.35 16.65 8.67
CA ILE A 225 -12.96 16.75 9.13
C ILE A 225 -12.91 17.76 10.28
N LYS A 226 -12.46 17.28 11.45
CA LYS A 226 -12.14 18.13 12.60
C LYS A 226 -10.66 17.99 12.95
N SER A 227 -9.92 19.08 12.79
CA SER A 227 -8.48 19.13 13.05
C SER A 227 -8.16 20.23 14.06
N SER A 228 -7.39 19.90 15.11
CA SER A 228 -6.82 20.92 16.00
C SER A 228 -5.62 21.63 15.37
N GLY A 229 -4.94 21.00 14.41
CA GLY A 229 -3.89 21.61 13.60
C GLY A 229 -4.43 22.22 12.31
N GLY A 230 -3.51 22.76 11.51
CA GLY A 230 -3.84 23.24 10.17
C GLY A 230 -4.11 22.11 9.19
N VAL A 231 -4.73 22.45 8.06
CA VAL A 231 -4.97 21.52 6.95
C VAL A 231 -4.25 22.02 5.71
N ASN A 232 -3.46 21.15 5.08
CA ASN A 232 -2.83 21.40 3.80
C ASN A 232 -3.45 20.48 2.74
N VAL A 233 -4.02 21.09 1.70
CA VAL A 233 -4.58 20.39 0.55
C VAL A 233 -3.72 20.69 -0.66
N GLU A 234 -3.03 19.68 -1.16
CA GLU A 234 -2.41 19.69 -2.47
C GLU A 234 -3.39 19.02 -3.44
N GLY A 235 -3.55 19.51 -4.67
CA GLY A 235 -4.46 18.91 -5.65
C GLY A 235 -5.96 19.09 -5.35
N GLU A 236 -6.80 18.16 -5.81
CA GLU A 236 -8.26 18.24 -5.67
C GLU A 236 -8.79 17.45 -4.47
N LEU A 237 -9.54 18.12 -3.60
CA LEU A 237 -10.23 17.51 -2.47
C LEU A 237 -11.72 17.88 -2.47
N THR A 238 -12.57 16.87 -2.33
CA THR A 238 -13.99 17.03 -2.02
C THR A 238 -14.30 16.55 -0.60
N VAL A 239 -14.92 17.41 0.20
CA VAL A 239 -15.49 17.10 1.52
C VAL A 239 -17.00 17.23 1.44
N GLU A 240 -17.72 16.13 1.68
CA GLU A 240 -19.18 16.10 1.52
C GLU A 240 -19.93 16.78 2.67
N ASP A 241 -19.41 16.69 3.89
CA ASP A 241 -20.01 17.30 5.08
C ASP A 241 -19.24 18.58 5.46
N HIS A 242 -18.87 18.76 6.73
CA HIS A 242 -18.26 20.00 7.22
C HIS A 242 -16.73 19.91 7.31
N LEU A 243 -16.05 21.02 7.08
CA LEU A 243 -14.61 21.18 7.34
C LEU A 243 -14.42 22.17 8.49
N VAL A 244 -13.99 21.68 9.66
CA VAL A 244 -13.84 22.48 10.90
C VAL A 244 -12.40 22.45 11.39
N LEU A 245 -11.72 23.59 11.30
CA LEU A 245 -10.28 23.70 11.55
C LEU A 245 -10.02 24.68 12.70
N SER A 246 -9.25 24.22 13.70
CA SER A 246 -8.72 25.12 14.73
C SER A 246 -7.48 25.88 14.23
N GLY A 247 -6.76 25.33 13.25
CA GLY A 247 -5.60 25.95 12.60
C GLY A 247 -5.92 26.61 11.26
N GLY A 248 -4.87 27.04 10.55
CA GLY A 248 -4.98 27.59 9.20
C GLY A 248 -5.25 26.53 8.13
N LEU A 249 -5.71 26.99 6.97
CA LEU A 249 -5.96 26.17 5.79
C LEU A 249 -5.04 26.63 4.66
N THR A 250 -4.23 25.73 4.12
CA THR A 250 -3.44 25.98 2.91
C THR A 250 -4.02 25.16 1.77
N ILE A 251 -4.28 25.81 0.63
CA ILE A 251 -4.80 25.19 -0.57
C ILE A 251 -3.79 25.42 -1.69
N ASN A 252 -3.30 24.33 -2.25
CA ASN A 252 -2.47 24.27 -3.44
C ASN A 252 -3.16 23.37 -4.48
N GLY A 253 -4.27 23.86 -5.02
CA GLY A 253 -5.18 23.09 -5.88
C GLY A 253 -6.64 23.49 -5.70
N GLN A 254 -7.54 22.51 -5.66
CA GLN A 254 -8.98 22.73 -5.58
C GLN A 254 -9.54 22.11 -4.29
N LEU A 255 -10.24 22.92 -3.50
CA LEU A 255 -11.00 22.44 -2.36
C LEU A 255 -12.49 22.72 -2.58
N HIS A 256 -13.28 21.65 -2.66
CA HIS A 256 -14.73 21.71 -2.69
C HIS A 256 -15.30 21.18 -1.37
N CYS A 257 -15.96 22.06 -0.60
CA CYS A 257 -16.68 21.69 0.61
C CYS A 257 -18.18 21.86 0.36
N LYS A 258 -18.93 20.76 0.43
CA LYS A 258 -20.38 20.81 0.21
C LYS A 258 -21.15 21.30 1.45
N GLY A 259 -20.68 20.97 2.64
CA GLY A 259 -21.20 21.55 3.89
C GLY A 259 -20.57 22.89 4.23
N ASP A 260 -20.53 23.20 5.53
CA ASP A 260 -19.92 24.44 6.02
C ASP A 260 -18.40 24.32 6.15
N LEU A 261 -17.73 25.44 5.92
CA LEU A 261 -16.30 25.63 6.19
C LEU A 261 -16.14 26.59 7.37
N GLU A 262 -15.48 26.14 8.43
CA GLU A 262 -15.05 26.97 9.56
C GLU A 262 -13.54 26.87 9.76
N VAL A 263 -12.85 28.01 9.67
CA VAL A 263 -11.40 28.10 9.86
C VAL A 263 -11.09 29.13 10.95
N ASN A 264 -10.61 28.65 12.10
CA ASN A 264 -10.14 29.48 13.22
C ASN A 264 -8.69 29.95 13.04
N GLY A 265 -8.32 30.29 11.80
CA GLY A 265 -6.99 30.68 11.40
C GLY A 265 -7.00 31.40 10.05
N ASN A 266 -5.82 31.57 9.45
CA ASN A 266 -5.70 32.13 8.11
C ASN A 266 -5.96 31.07 7.04
N VAL A 267 -6.48 31.50 5.89
CA VAL A 267 -6.57 30.70 4.67
C VAL A 267 -5.52 31.23 3.68
N TYR A 268 -4.65 30.35 3.21
CA TYR A 268 -3.64 30.64 2.21
C TYR A 268 -3.92 29.85 0.94
N MET A 269 -3.87 30.52 -0.20
CA MET A 269 -4.12 29.91 -1.51
C MET A 269 -2.95 30.21 -2.44
N THR A 270 -2.40 29.21 -3.13
CA THR A 270 -1.41 29.47 -4.20
C THR A 270 -2.10 30.03 -5.45
N PRO A 271 -1.39 30.76 -6.33
CA PRO A 271 -1.98 31.28 -7.56
C PRO A 271 -2.64 30.17 -8.39
N GLY A 272 -3.90 30.37 -8.76
CA GLY A 272 -4.70 29.39 -9.51
C GLY A 272 -5.44 28.36 -8.64
N SER A 273 -5.26 28.37 -7.31
CA SER A 273 -6.05 27.54 -6.40
C SER A 273 -7.51 27.99 -6.34
N GLN A 274 -8.41 27.06 -6.04
CA GLN A 274 -9.84 27.31 -5.92
C GLN A 274 -10.39 26.81 -4.59
N LEU A 275 -11.25 27.62 -3.97
CA LEU A 275 -12.01 27.26 -2.78
C LEU A 275 -13.50 27.47 -3.06
N THR A 276 -14.24 26.37 -3.14
CA THR A 276 -15.69 26.36 -3.31
C THR A 276 -16.34 25.82 -2.05
N VAL A 277 -17.25 26.59 -1.47
CA VAL A 277 -18.03 26.19 -0.28
C VAL A 277 -19.50 26.37 -0.62
N SER A 278 -20.28 25.29 -0.55
CA SER A 278 -21.72 25.35 -0.84
C SER A 278 -22.54 25.76 0.39
N GLY A 279 -22.07 25.40 1.59
CA GLY A 279 -22.63 25.85 2.86
C GLY A 279 -22.09 27.20 3.32
N LYS A 280 -22.18 27.45 4.63
CA LYS A 280 -21.66 28.66 5.25
C LYS A 280 -20.13 28.64 5.27
N ARG A 281 -19.52 29.75 4.87
CA ARG A 281 -18.07 29.99 4.99
C ARG A 281 -17.78 30.97 6.12
N THR A 282 -17.07 30.50 7.15
CA THR A 282 -16.61 31.31 8.29
C THR A 282 -15.09 31.23 8.39
N ILE A 283 -14.42 32.38 8.24
CA ILE A 283 -12.96 32.49 8.37
C ILE A 283 -12.71 33.56 9.43
N HIS A 284 -12.09 33.18 10.54
CA HIS A 284 -11.80 34.10 11.65
C HIS A 284 -10.50 34.89 11.43
N GLY A 285 -9.57 34.35 10.64
CA GLY A 285 -8.35 35.03 10.24
C GLY A 285 -8.49 35.77 8.91
N SER A 286 -7.38 35.87 8.19
CA SER A 286 -7.31 36.46 6.85
C SER A 286 -7.31 35.39 5.76
N MET A 287 -7.90 35.70 4.61
CA MET A 287 -7.74 34.93 3.39
C MET A 287 -6.75 35.65 2.48
N LYS A 288 -5.67 34.96 2.08
CA LYS A 288 -4.57 35.54 1.29
C LYS A 288 -4.16 34.60 0.16
N GLU A 289 -3.87 35.19 -0.98
CA GLU A 289 -3.11 34.51 -2.02
C GLU A 289 -1.61 34.60 -1.69
N LEU A 290 -0.89 33.49 -1.81
CA LEU A 290 0.55 33.45 -1.64
C LEU A 290 1.21 34.03 -2.90
N THR A 291 2.03 35.06 -2.74
CA THR A 291 2.85 35.58 -3.84
C THR A 291 3.98 34.60 -4.17
N PRO A 292 4.33 34.41 -5.45
CA PRO A 292 5.46 33.58 -5.86
C PRO A 292 6.80 34.04 -5.26
#